data_AF-A0A2E6QNB0-F1
#
_entry.id   AF-A0A2E6QNB0-F1
#
_cell.length_a   1.000
_cell.length_b   1.000
_cell.length_c   1.000
_cell.angle_alpha   90.00
_cell.angle_beta   90.00
_cell.angle_gamma   90.00
#
_symmetry.space_group_name_H-M   'P 1'
#
loop_
_entity.id
_entity.type
_entity.pdbx_description
1 polymer ?
#
loop_
_entity_poly.entity_id
_entity_poly.type
_entity_poly.pdbx_seq_one_letter_code
_entity_poly.pdbx_strand_id
1 'polypeptide(L)'
;MKAANRGRSADGVRRGGLFAILLLTAVLGGCAEKAKTVQLGAAQFETASLDAIDKIDAFRQKEVSTASLSPADAGAGFVAQVLGSQRPIDQKTLEILADPMRSDLPHSEAAWQAFLAKLRDQYGSFRAIFDSLDRGSLFAAPDVKKAIPTLDPLIAQMTAFAKSIQDHPARFIRERAAIAAELEIIRDDREMTADAKRTALLRTRQRLLDTLAAEELVTRETSAECLKVSRLGLELRKLLAAYDTLTFEDLTEGLEIAFRVAGSVSDRDFSGLRARTNGVIAEISADPDLKALFDAALNRIGRVREIGP
;
A
#
# COMPACT_ATOMS: atom_id res chain seq x y z
N MET A 1 94.62 5.25 -18.53
CA MET A 1 93.73 6.33 -18.04
C MET A 1 92.28 5.94 -18.29
N LYS A 2 91.48 5.92 -17.21
CA LYS A 2 90.00 5.88 -17.07
C LYS A 2 89.17 4.97 -18.01
N ALA A 3 88.75 3.82 -17.46
CA ALA A 3 87.55 3.10 -17.88
C ALA A 3 86.33 3.61 -17.08
N ALA A 4 85.22 3.87 -17.77
CA ALA A 4 83.95 4.32 -17.21
C ALA A 4 83.09 3.11 -16.81
N ASN A 5 82.64 3.07 -15.56
CA ASN A 5 81.71 2.06 -15.04
C ASN A 5 80.34 2.73 -14.83
N ARG A 6 79.30 2.28 -15.54
CA ARG A 6 77.91 2.73 -15.37
C ARG A 6 77.12 1.65 -14.62
N GLY A 7 76.71 1.98 -13.39
CA GLY A 7 75.73 1.20 -12.63
C GLY A 7 74.33 1.37 -13.23
N ARG A 8 73.60 0.24 -13.36
CA ARG A 8 72.20 0.18 -13.79
C ARG A 8 71.34 -0.08 -12.54
N SER A 9 70.51 0.89 -12.16
CA SER A 9 69.64 0.82 -10.97
C SER A 9 68.44 -0.08 -11.20
N ALA A 10 68.10 -0.88 -10.19
CA ALA A 10 66.99 -1.83 -10.13
C ALA A 10 65.72 -1.21 -9.49
N ASP A 11 65.34 0.00 -9.89
CA ASP A 11 64.25 0.77 -9.24
C ASP A 11 62.90 0.74 -9.97
N GLY A 12 62.78 0.00 -11.08
CA GLY A 12 61.58 0.03 -11.93
C GLY A 12 60.37 -0.79 -11.44
N VAL A 13 60.57 -1.78 -10.56
CA VAL A 13 59.53 -2.80 -10.29
C VAL A 13 58.70 -2.51 -9.03
N ARG A 14 59.19 -1.70 -8.08
CA ARG A 14 58.49 -1.44 -6.80
C ARG A 14 57.43 -0.35 -6.84
N ARG A 15 57.44 0.56 -7.82
CA ARG A 15 56.46 1.67 -7.93
C ARG A 15 55.16 1.31 -8.64
N GLY A 16 55.13 0.25 -9.45
CA GLY A 16 53.91 -0.22 -10.14
C GLY A 16 52.94 -0.99 -9.23
N GLY A 17 53.44 -1.71 -8.23
CA GLY A 17 52.60 -2.53 -7.35
C GLY A 17 51.78 -1.75 -6.32
N LEU A 18 52.29 -0.61 -5.82
CA LEU A 18 51.60 0.19 -4.79
C LEU A 18 50.41 0.98 -5.34
N PHE A 19 50.45 1.42 -6.61
CA PHE A 19 49.33 2.11 -7.25
C PHE A 19 48.18 1.15 -7.61
N ALA A 20 48.48 -0.09 -7.99
CA ALA A 20 47.48 -1.12 -8.25
C ALA A 20 46.73 -1.55 -6.98
N ILE A 21 47.41 -1.60 -5.83
CA ILE A 21 46.81 -1.95 -4.53
C ILE A 21 45.90 -0.83 -4.01
N LEU A 22 46.28 0.44 -4.18
CA LEU A 22 45.44 1.59 -3.78
C LEU A 22 44.19 1.75 -4.65
N LEU A 23 44.29 1.49 -5.95
CA LEU A 23 43.13 1.47 -6.87
C LEU A 23 42.17 0.31 -6.55
N LEU A 24 42.69 -0.89 -6.22
CA LEU A 24 41.85 -2.00 -5.79
C LEU A 24 41.07 -1.66 -4.51
N THR A 25 41.70 -1.03 -3.52
CA THR A 25 41.02 -0.67 -2.25
C THR A 25 39.93 0.40 -2.40
N ALA A 26 40.08 1.35 -3.33
CA ALA A 26 39.06 2.36 -3.61
C ALA A 26 37.84 1.75 -4.35
N VAL A 27 38.08 0.85 -5.30
CA VAL A 27 37.02 0.11 -6.00
C VAL A 27 36.27 -0.84 -5.03
N LEU A 28 36.99 -1.43 -4.07
CA LEU A 28 36.44 -2.30 -3.02
C LEU A 28 35.47 -1.56 -2.08
N GLY A 29 35.78 -0.31 -1.70
CA GLY A 29 34.91 0.52 -0.87
C GLY A 29 33.59 0.88 -1.57
N GLY A 30 33.69 1.37 -2.81
CA GLY A 30 32.52 1.81 -3.57
C GLY A 30 31.51 0.68 -3.84
N CYS A 31 31.94 -0.54 -4.16
CA CYS A 31 31.01 -1.66 -4.38
C CYS A 31 30.23 -2.07 -3.12
N ALA A 32 30.89 -2.08 -1.95
CA ALA A 32 30.24 -2.39 -0.69
C ALA A 32 29.24 -1.30 -0.26
N GLU A 33 29.56 -0.04 -0.52
CA GLU A 33 28.68 1.10 -0.26
C GLU A 33 27.45 1.08 -1.16
N LYS A 34 27.60 0.81 -2.47
CA LYS A 34 26.48 0.64 -3.40
C LYS A 34 25.50 -0.46 -2.97
N ALA A 35 26.03 -1.63 -2.56
CA ALA A 35 25.19 -2.73 -2.10
C ALA A 35 24.39 -2.35 -0.84
N LYS A 36 25.02 -1.63 0.09
CA LYS A 36 24.37 -1.12 1.30
C LYS A 36 23.28 -0.09 0.98
N THR A 37 23.48 0.79 -0.01
CA THR A 37 22.45 1.75 -0.44
C THR A 37 21.23 1.03 -1.02
N VAL A 38 21.44 -0.02 -1.83
CA VAL A 38 20.34 -0.84 -2.35
C VAL A 38 19.60 -1.57 -1.23
N GLN A 39 20.32 -2.13 -0.25
CA GLN A 39 19.71 -2.73 0.95
C GLN A 39 18.81 -1.74 1.70
N LEU A 40 19.27 -0.49 1.86
CA LEU A 40 18.48 0.57 2.48
C LEU A 40 17.21 0.88 1.68
N GLY A 41 17.33 0.99 0.36
CA GLY A 41 16.16 1.19 -0.52
C GLY A 41 15.15 0.04 -0.44
N ALA A 42 15.63 -1.20 -0.40
CA ALA A 42 14.77 -2.38 -0.25
C ALA A 42 14.06 -2.42 1.12
N ALA A 43 14.77 -2.09 2.21
CA ALA A 43 14.19 -2.01 3.55
C ALA A 43 13.13 -0.90 3.67
N GLN A 44 13.37 0.26 3.05
CA GLN A 44 12.40 1.35 3.02
C GLN A 44 11.17 1.00 2.18
N PHE A 45 11.36 0.30 1.05
CA PHE A 45 10.28 -0.20 0.22
C PHE A 45 9.41 -1.21 0.98
N GLU A 46 10.04 -2.19 1.66
CA GLU A 46 9.34 -3.14 2.54
C GLU A 46 8.51 -2.41 3.59
N THR A 47 9.13 -1.52 4.37
CA THR A 47 8.47 -0.77 5.45
C THR A 47 7.25 -0.02 4.94
N ALA A 48 7.42 0.79 3.87
CA ALA A 48 6.31 1.54 3.29
C ALA A 48 5.20 0.63 2.73
N SER A 49 5.56 -0.54 2.22
CA SER A 49 4.60 -1.52 1.70
C SER A 49 3.76 -2.16 2.80
N LEU A 50 4.39 -2.51 3.94
CA LEU A 50 3.68 -3.04 5.10
C LEU A 50 2.73 -2.00 5.68
N ASP A 51 3.16 -0.74 5.79
CA ASP A 51 2.30 0.37 6.21
C ASP A 51 1.09 0.54 5.27
N ALA A 52 1.30 0.44 3.95
CA ALA A 52 0.23 0.51 2.97
C ALA A 52 -0.75 -0.68 3.11
N ILE A 53 -0.26 -1.89 3.35
CA ILE A 53 -1.09 -3.08 3.61
C ILE A 53 -1.95 -2.89 4.86
N ASP A 54 -1.37 -2.34 5.93
CA ASP A 54 -2.11 -2.08 7.16
C ASP A 54 -3.20 -1.01 6.95
N LYS A 55 -2.95 0.01 6.11
CA LYS A 55 -4.02 0.94 5.72
C LYS A 55 -5.09 0.29 4.84
N ILE A 56 -4.73 -0.63 3.95
CA ILE A 56 -5.69 -1.42 3.16
C ILE A 56 -6.58 -2.26 4.08
N ASP A 57 -6.00 -2.87 5.10
CA ASP A 57 -6.74 -3.63 6.12
C ASP A 57 -7.69 -2.71 6.91
N ALA A 58 -7.18 -1.59 7.43
CA ALA A 58 -7.99 -0.61 8.16
C ALA A 58 -9.11 0.00 7.30
N PHE A 59 -8.85 0.24 6.01
CA PHE A 59 -9.86 0.66 5.03
C PHE A 59 -10.99 -0.37 4.98
N ARG A 60 -10.65 -1.66 4.82
CA ARG A 60 -11.63 -2.73 4.75
C ARG A 60 -12.40 -2.89 6.05
N GLN A 61 -11.71 -2.88 7.18
CA GLN A 61 -12.31 -2.94 8.50
C GLN A 61 -13.34 -1.83 8.70
N LYS A 62 -13.06 -0.59 8.26
CA LYS A 62 -14.04 0.50 8.34
C LYS A 62 -15.27 0.28 7.45
N GLU A 63 -15.12 -0.31 6.27
CA GLU A 63 -16.28 -0.66 5.42
C GLU A 63 -17.22 -1.67 6.11
N VAL A 64 -16.64 -2.63 6.84
CA VAL A 64 -17.40 -3.73 7.47
C VAL A 64 -17.70 -3.51 8.96
N SER A 65 -17.06 -2.51 9.59
CA SER A 65 -17.15 -2.23 11.02
C SER A 65 -18.58 -1.98 11.46
N THR A 66 -18.94 -2.55 12.61
CA THR A 66 -20.25 -2.44 13.21
C THR A 66 -20.46 -1.04 13.77
N ALA A 67 -21.33 -0.25 13.13
CA ALA A 67 -22.08 0.76 13.87
C ALA A 67 -22.98 -0.02 14.83
N SER A 68 -22.51 -0.25 16.05
CA SER A 68 -23.31 -0.94 17.07
C SER A 68 -24.43 0.00 17.47
N LEU A 69 -25.68 -0.45 17.30
CA LEU A 69 -26.81 0.21 17.95
C LEU A 69 -26.54 0.23 19.46
N SER A 70 -26.99 1.28 20.15
CA SER A 70 -26.98 1.22 21.62
C SER A 70 -27.86 0.03 22.05
N PRO A 71 -27.58 -0.63 23.20
CA PRO A 71 -28.41 -1.75 23.67
C PRO A 71 -29.89 -1.38 23.80
N ALA A 72 -30.19 -0.12 24.10
CA ALA A 72 -31.55 0.41 24.17
C ALA A 72 -32.21 0.48 22.78
N ASP A 73 -31.51 1.01 21.78
CA ASP A 73 -32.03 1.13 20.40
C ASP A 73 -32.16 -0.24 19.72
N ALA A 74 -31.20 -1.15 19.98
CA ALA A 74 -31.27 -2.53 19.51
C ALA A 74 -32.47 -3.27 20.10
N GLY A 75 -32.71 -3.12 21.41
CA GLY A 75 -33.86 -3.71 22.09
C GLY A 75 -35.19 -3.16 21.61
N ALA A 76 -35.30 -1.83 21.47
CA ALA A 76 -36.52 -1.18 20.96
C ALA A 76 -36.83 -1.60 19.51
N GLY A 77 -35.81 -1.65 18.64
CA GLY A 77 -35.93 -2.11 17.27
C GLY A 77 -36.37 -3.57 17.15
N PHE A 78 -35.77 -4.46 17.95
CA PHE A 78 -36.17 -5.87 18.03
C PHE A 78 -37.65 -6.02 18.40
N VAL A 79 -38.09 -5.36 19.48
CA VAL A 79 -39.48 -5.43 19.95
C VAL A 79 -40.45 -4.89 18.90
N ALA A 80 -40.14 -3.75 18.29
CA ALA A 80 -40.99 -3.15 17.25
C ALA A 80 -41.13 -4.05 16.02
N GLN A 81 -40.04 -4.67 15.55
CA GLN A 81 -40.07 -5.57 14.40
C GLN A 81 -40.78 -6.90 14.71
N VAL A 82 -40.63 -7.44 15.92
CA VAL A 82 -41.37 -8.64 16.36
C VAL A 82 -42.87 -8.36 16.41
N LEU A 83 -43.28 -7.24 17.02
CA LEU A 83 -44.70 -6.86 17.14
C LEU A 83 -45.33 -6.46 15.80
N GLY A 84 -44.53 -5.90 14.89
CA GLY A 84 -44.98 -5.49 13.55
C GLY A 84 -44.88 -6.57 12.47
N SER A 85 -44.28 -7.73 12.76
CA SER A 85 -44.07 -8.77 11.74
C SER A 85 -45.39 -9.42 11.32
N GLN A 86 -45.69 -9.35 10.02
CA GLN A 86 -46.82 -10.05 9.41
C GLN A 86 -46.45 -11.48 8.93
N ARG A 87 -45.20 -11.90 9.13
CA ARG A 87 -44.69 -13.22 8.74
C ARG A 87 -44.26 -14.03 9.98
N PRO A 88 -44.32 -15.38 9.93
CA PRO A 88 -43.77 -16.22 10.98
C PRO A 88 -42.31 -15.90 11.22
N ILE A 89 -41.94 -15.75 12.49
CA ILE A 89 -40.54 -15.54 12.90
C ILE A 89 -39.84 -16.90 12.92
N ASP A 90 -39.03 -17.16 11.90
CA ASP A 90 -38.17 -18.33 11.80
C ASP A 90 -36.73 -18.02 12.25
N GLN A 91 -35.86 -19.03 12.24
CA GLN A 91 -34.47 -18.88 12.68
C GLN A 91 -33.71 -17.80 11.90
N LYS A 92 -33.91 -17.71 10.59
CA LYS A 92 -33.25 -16.70 9.75
C LYS A 92 -33.75 -15.30 10.08
N THR A 93 -35.04 -15.17 10.35
CA THR A 93 -35.64 -13.92 10.81
C THR A 93 -35.07 -13.52 12.17
N LEU A 94 -34.92 -14.46 13.14
CA LEU A 94 -34.30 -14.17 14.43
C LEU A 94 -32.85 -13.69 14.31
N GLU A 95 -32.07 -14.25 13.39
CA GLU A 95 -30.68 -13.82 13.15
C GLU A 95 -30.61 -12.38 12.61
N ILE A 96 -31.54 -12.00 11.73
CA ILE A 96 -31.67 -10.62 11.23
C ILE A 96 -32.19 -9.69 12.31
N LEU A 97 -33.15 -10.12 13.13
CA LEU A 97 -33.70 -9.31 14.22
C LEU A 97 -32.66 -9.07 15.34
N ALA A 98 -31.79 -10.05 15.59
CA ALA A 98 -30.74 -9.96 16.61
C ALA A 98 -29.60 -9.03 16.20
N ASP A 99 -29.31 -8.91 14.90
CA ASP A 99 -28.40 -7.91 14.35
C ASP A 99 -28.95 -7.41 13.00
N PRO A 100 -29.85 -6.40 13.00
CA PRO A 100 -30.48 -5.87 11.78
C PRO A 100 -29.47 -5.23 10.83
N MET A 101 -28.29 -4.92 11.36
CA MET A 101 -27.18 -4.30 10.66
C MET A 101 -26.15 -5.34 10.21
N ARG A 102 -26.41 -6.64 10.44
CA ARG A 102 -25.62 -7.75 9.92
C ARG A 102 -25.79 -7.77 8.41
N SER A 103 -24.67 -7.60 7.71
CA SER A 103 -24.66 -7.79 6.27
C SER A 103 -24.62 -9.29 5.96
N ASP A 104 -25.58 -9.76 5.16
CA ASP A 104 -25.59 -11.09 4.54
C ASP A 104 -24.54 -11.24 3.43
N LEU A 105 -23.83 -10.15 3.07
CA LEU A 105 -22.77 -10.23 2.08
C LEU A 105 -21.73 -11.19 2.62
N PRO A 106 -21.50 -12.32 1.92
CA PRO A 106 -20.42 -13.18 2.30
C PRO A 106 -19.19 -12.30 1.95
N HIS A 107 -18.50 -11.84 2.98
CA HIS A 107 -17.19 -11.26 2.87
C HIS A 107 -16.39 -12.22 3.72
N SER A 108 -15.67 -13.13 3.10
CA SER A 108 -14.81 -14.01 3.89
C SER A 108 -13.68 -13.15 4.44
N GLU A 109 -13.89 -12.56 5.62
CA GLU A 109 -12.87 -11.82 6.36
C GLU A 109 -11.63 -12.72 6.51
N ALA A 110 -11.83 -14.03 6.70
CA ALA A 110 -10.76 -15.02 6.68
C ALA A 110 -9.99 -15.06 5.35
N ALA A 111 -10.66 -15.04 4.19
CA ALA A 111 -10.00 -15.01 2.88
C ALA A 111 -9.27 -13.69 2.64
N TRP A 112 -9.84 -12.57 3.08
CA TRP A 112 -9.20 -11.26 3.03
C TRP A 112 -7.93 -11.22 3.88
N GLN A 113 -8.02 -11.65 5.14
CA GLN A 113 -6.86 -11.70 6.05
C GLN A 113 -5.78 -12.66 5.54
N ALA A 114 -6.16 -13.82 5.00
CA ALA A 114 -5.21 -14.74 4.37
C ALA A 114 -4.53 -14.13 3.13
N PHE A 115 -5.27 -13.36 2.34
CA PHE A 115 -4.73 -12.62 1.20
C PHE A 115 -3.72 -11.55 1.66
N LEU A 116 -4.04 -10.76 2.69
CA LEU A 116 -3.13 -9.75 3.24
C LEU A 116 -1.90 -10.36 3.91
N ALA A 117 -2.04 -11.46 4.64
CA ALA A 117 -0.90 -12.18 5.21
C ALA A 117 0.09 -12.62 4.12
N LYS A 118 -0.43 -13.20 3.02
CA LYS A 118 0.40 -13.56 1.87
C LYS A 118 1.08 -12.35 1.23
N LEU A 119 0.44 -11.18 1.19
CA LEU A 119 1.09 -9.96 0.72
C LEU A 119 2.23 -9.56 1.67
N ARG A 120 1.99 -9.49 2.98
CA ARG A 120 3.04 -9.16 3.96
C ARG A 120 4.26 -10.08 3.81
N ASP A 121 4.04 -11.39 3.63
CA ASP A 121 5.11 -12.36 3.36
C ASP A 121 5.88 -12.07 2.06
N GLN A 122 5.17 -11.71 0.98
CA GLN A 122 5.78 -11.38 -0.32
C GLN A 122 6.67 -10.13 -0.22
N TYR A 123 6.20 -9.07 0.45
CA TYR A 123 6.99 -7.84 0.64
C TYR A 123 8.16 -8.04 1.60
N GLY A 124 7.98 -8.81 2.68
CA GLY A 124 9.09 -9.16 3.58
C GLY A 124 10.17 -10.00 2.90
N SER A 125 9.76 -10.94 2.04
CA SER A 125 10.68 -11.78 1.29
C SER A 125 11.53 -11.00 0.28
N PHE A 126 11.04 -9.87 -0.24
CA PHE A 126 11.80 -9.04 -1.18
C PHE A 126 13.08 -8.47 -0.54
N ARG A 127 12.99 -7.96 0.69
CA ARG A 127 14.17 -7.49 1.42
C ARG A 127 15.17 -8.61 1.64
N ALA A 128 14.70 -9.81 1.97
CA ALA A 128 15.56 -10.95 2.27
C ALA A 128 16.48 -11.34 1.10
N ILE A 129 16.13 -10.99 -0.15
CA ILE A 129 17.01 -11.15 -1.32
C ILE A 129 18.35 -10.43 -1.12
N PHE A 130 18.34 -9.31 -0.40
CA PHE A 130 19.50 -8.46 -0.19
C PHE A 130 20.27 -8.81 1.10
N ASP A 131 19.77 -9.71 1.95
CA ASP A 131 20.46 -10.11 3.19
C ASP A 131 21.75 -10.89 2.91
N SER A 132 21.82 -11.58 1.78
CA SER A 132 23.01 -12.31 1.33
C SER A 132 23.99 -11.46 0.51
N LEU A 133 23.69 -10.17 0.28
CA LEU A 133 24.67 -9.24 -0.26
C LEU A 133 25.67 -8.89 0.85
N ASP A 134 26.59 -9.81 1.07
CA ASP A 134 27.61 -9.70 2.10
C ASP A 134 28.44 -8.43 1.92
N ARG A 135 29.01 -7.91 3.03
CA ARG A 135 29.86 -6.72 3.06
C ARG A 135 31.16 -6.95 2.28
N GLY A 136 31.10 -6.86 0.96
CA GLY A 136 32.24 -7.13 0.08
C GLY A 136 31.93 -7.91 -1.20
N SER A 137 30.66 -8.13 -1.56
CA SER A 137 30.33 -8.66 -2.89
C SER A 137 30.72 -7.66 -3.98
N LEU A 138 31.97 -7.76 -4.42
CA LEU A 138 32.56 -7.09 -5.58
C LEU A 138 31.74 -7.27 -6.87
N PHE A 139 30.84 -8.26 -6.88
CA PHE A 139 30.02 -8.65 -8.02
C PHE A 139 28.54 -8.74 -7.64
N ALA A 140 28.04 -7.81 -6.83
CA ALA A 140 26.62 -7.78 -6.44
C ALA A 140 25.66 -7.52 -7.61
N ALA A 141 26.13 -7.01 -8.75
CA ALA A 141 25.26 -6.56 -9.83
C ALA A 141 24.30 -7.63 -10.40
N PRO A 142 24.72 -8.88 -10.66
CA PRO A 142 23.81 -9.93 -11.08
C PRO A 142 22.77 -10.27 -10.01
N ASP A 143 23.15 -10.28 -8.74
CA ASP A 143 22.24 -10.61 -7.64
C ASP A 143 21.23 -9.49 -7.36
N VAL A 144 21.67 -8.24 -7.48
CA VAL A 144 20.79 -7.05 -7.44
C VAL A 144 19.77 -7.07 -8.58
N LYS A 145 20.20 -7.39 -9.81
CA LYS A 145 19.28 -7.47 -10.96
C LYS A 145 18.30 -8.64 -10.87
N LYS A 146 18.67 -9.76 -10.24
CA LYS A 146 17.76 -10.89 -9.95
C LYS A 146 16.61 -10.54 -9.01
N ALA A 147 16.68 -9.41 -8.31
CA ALA A 147 15.57 -8.94 -7.48
C ALA A 147 14.42 -8.34 -8.31
N ILE A 148 14.68 -7.87 -9.55
CA ILE A 148 13.68 -7.20 -10.41
C ILE A 148 12.46 -8.10 -10.68
N PRO A 149 12.60 -9.38 -11.08
CA PRO A 149 11.45 -10.28 -11.22
C PRO A 149 10.60 -10.46 -9.97
N THR A 150 11.17 -10.23 -8.77
CA THR A 150 10.40 -10.23 -7.51
C THR A 150 9.77 -8.87 -7.23
N LEU A 151 10.44 -7.77 -7.58
CA LEU A 151 9.95 -6.40 -7.38
C LEU A 151 8.78 -6.04 -8.31
N ASP A 152 8.83 -6.47 -9.57
CA ASP A 152 7.86 -6.11 -10.60
C ASP A 152 6.40 -6.48 -10.21
N PRO A 153 6.12 -7.69 -9.72
CA PRO A 153 4.79 -8.03 -9.18
C PRO A 153 4.35 -7.14 -8.01
N LEU A 154 5.27 -6.72 -7.15
CA LEU A 154 4.98 -5.90 -5.97
C LEU A 154 4.61 -4.46 -6.35
N ILE A 155 5.29 -3.90 -7.36
CA ILE A 155 4.93 -2.59 -7.95
C ILE A 155 3.52 -2.65 -8.55
N ALA A 156 3.25 -3.71 -9.33
CA ALA A 156 1.98 -3.92 -9.98
C ALA A 156 0.83 -4.06 -8.97
N GLN A 157 1.04 -4.81 -7.88
CA GLN A 157 0.06 -5.00 -6.82
C GLN A 157 -0.35 -3.69 -6.14
N MET A 158 0.61 -2.86 -5.72
CA MET A 158 0.30 -1.58 -5.06
C MET A 158 -0.41 -0.60 -5.98
N THR A 159 -0.05 -0.63 -7.27
CA THR A 159 -0.74 0.20 -8.26
C THR A 159 -2.18 -0.28 -8.46
N ALA A 160 -2.38 -1.60 -8.51
CA ALA A 160 -3.70 -2.20 -8.61
C ALA A 160 -4.57 -1.89 -7.38
N PHE A 161 -4.01 -1.87 -6.17
CA PHE A 161 -4.73 -1.40 -4.97
C PHE A 161 -5.11 0.07 -5.06
N ALA A 162 -4.17 0.95 -5.44
CA ALA A 162 -4.44 2.37 -5.61
C ALA A 162 -5.62 2.60 -6.58
N LYS A 163 -5.64 1.86 -7.70
CA LYS A 163 -6.73 1.88 -8.68
C LYS A 163 -8.04 1.33 -8.11
N SER A 164 -8.01 0.15 -7.49
CA SER A 164 -9.20 -0.51 -6.94
C SER A 164 -9.88 0.34 -5.85
N ILE A 165 -9.11 1.00 -5.00
CA ILE A 165 -9.64 1.92 -3.98
C ILE A 165 -10.26 3.16 -4.64
N GLN A 166 -9.66 3.67 -5.72
CA GLN A 166 -10.22 4.83 -6.43
C GLN A 166 -11.48 4.54 -7.23
N ASP A 167 -11.63 3.32 -7.73
CA ASP A 167 -12.83 2.86 -8.44
C ASP A 167 -13.95 2.50 -7.48
N HIS A 168 -13.58 2.01 -6.29
CA HIS A 168 -14.49 1.59 -5.24
C HIS A 168 -14.10 2.28 -3.93
N PRO A 169 -14.41 3.59 -3.81
CA PRO A 169 -14.10 4.37 -2.62
C PRO A 169 -14.79 3.81 -1.38
N ALA A 170 -14.26 4.15 -0.21
CA ALA A 170 -14.78 3.67 1.06
C ALA A 170 -16.27 3.99 1.19
N ARG A 171 -17.02 3.00 1.67
CA ARG A 171 -18.41 3.18 2.08
C ARG A 171 -18.60 2.55 3.44
N PHE A 172 -18.95 3.36 4.42
CA PHE A 172 -19.27 2.89 5.77
C PHE A 172 -20.73 2.44 5.76
N ILE A 173 -20.97 1.28 5.13
CA ILE A 173 -22.31 0.77 4.80
C ILE A 173 -23.20 0.73 6.04
N ARG A 174 -22.66 0.27 7.18
CA ARG A 174 -23.41 0.19 8.43
C ARG A 174 -23.72 1.56 9.04
N GLU A 175 -22.78 2.50 9.02
CA GLU A 175 -23.03 3.86 9.51
C GLU A 175 -24.11 4.57 8.66
N ARG A 176 -24.05 4.41 7.34
CA ARG A 176 -25.06 4.93 6.41
C ARG A 176 -26.44 4.30 6.66
N ALA A 177 -26.50 3.00 6.92
CA ALA A 177 -27.75 2.32 7.25
C ALA A 177 -28.31 2.77 8.61
N ALA A 178 -27.46 3.05 9.61
CA ALA A 178 -27.88 3.57 10.90
C ALA A 178 -28.48 4.98 10.77
N ILE A 179 -27.82 5.84 9.99
CA ILE A 179 -28.33 7.17 9.63
C ILE A 179 -29.70 7.06 8.92
N ALA A 180 -29.83 6.14 7.97
CA ALA A 180 -31.10 5.94 7.27
C ALA A 180 -32.23 5.48 8.21
N ALA A 181 -31.95 4.52 9.11
CA ALA A 181 -32.92 4.08 10.11
C ALA A 181 -33.34 5.21 11.06
N GLU A 182 -32.38 6.03 11.52
CA GLU A 182 -32.65 7.20 12.37
C GLU A 182 -33.56 8.21 11.65
N LEU A 183 -33.33 8.47 10.35
CA LEU A 183 -34.18 9.35 9.55
C LEU A 183 -35.61 8.83 9.41
N GLU A 184 -35.80 7.52 9.25
CA GLU A 184 -37.14 6.91 9.20
C GLU A 184 -37.88 7.06 10.55
N ILE A 185 -37.18 6.84 11.67
CA ILE A 185 -37.73 7.05 13.02
C ILE A 185 -38.17 8.52 13.18
N ILE A 186 -37.31 9.48 12.84
CA ILE A 186 -37.63 10.91 12.92
C ILE A 186 -38.83 11.23 12.03
N ARG A 187 -38.90 10.68 10.81
CA ARG A 187 -39.99 10.92 9.87
C ARG A 187 -41.33 10.45 10.42
N ASP A 188 -41.38 9.23 10.95
CA ASP A 188 -42.62 8.54 11.32
C ASP A 188 -43.10 8.85 12.74
N ASP A 189 -42.24 9.45 13.58
CA ASP A 189 -42.65 9.93 14.90
C ASP A 189 -43.62 11.12 14.79
N ARG A 190 -44.88 10.86 15.19
CA ARG A 190 -45.99 11.82 15.20
C ARG A 190 -46.10 12.62 16.49
N GLU A 191 -45.46 12.15 17.56
CA GLU A 191 -45.47 12.78 18.88
C GLU A 191 -44.35 13.82 19.01
N MET A 192 -43.32 13.72 18.16
CA MET A 192 -42.21 14.67 18.11
C MET A 192 -42.66 16.07 17.65
N THR A 193 -42.35 17.09 18.45
CA THR A 193 -42.63 18.49 18.10
C THR A 193 -41.83 18.94 16.88
N ALA A 194 -42.32 19.96 16.17
CA ALA A 194 -41.64 20.48 14.97
C ALA A 194 -40.19 20.93 15.25
N ASP A 195 -39.94 21.58 16.38
CA ASP A 195 -38.60 22.03 16.77
C ASP A 195 -37.66 20.88 17.15
N ALA A 196 -38.20 19.86 17.84
CA ALA A 196 -37.45 18.65 18.15
C ALA A 196 -37.06 17.89 16.86
N LYS A 197 -38.02 17.76 15.93
CA LYS A 197 -37.83 17.13 14.62
C LYS A 197 -36.78 17.87 13.79
N ARG A 198 -36.84 19.20 13.75
CA ARG A 198 -35.84 20.03 13.07
C ARG A 198 -34.44 19.84 13.68
N THR A 199 -34.32 19.85 15.00
CA THR A 199 -33.05 19.66 15.71
C THR A 199 -32.46 18.28 15.43
N ALA A 200 -33.29 17.23 15.47
CA ALA A 200 -32.87 15.86 15.14
C ALA A 200 -32.35 15.77 13.71
N LEU A 201 -33.12 16.28 12.72
CA LEU A 201 -32.71 16.29 11.31
C LEU A 201 -31.38 17.03 11.07
N LEU A 202 -31.15 18.16 11.74
CA LEU A 202 -29.88 18.89 11.62
C LEU A 202 -28.70 18.09 12.18
N ARG A 203 -28.89 17.39 13.30
CA ARG A 203 -27.87 16.51 13.89
C ARG A 203 -27.56 15.33 12.97
N THR A 204 -28.58 14.64 12.49
CA THR A 204 -28.43 13.49 11.58
C THR A 204 -27.78 13.91 10.26
N ARG A 205 -28.10 15.11 9.75
CA ARG A 205 -27.40 15.71 8.59
C ARG A 205 -25.92 15.94 8.87
N GLN A 206 -25.57 16.50 10.03
CA GLN A 206 -24.16 16.73 10.38
C GLN A 206 -23.40 15.40 10.46
N ARG A 207 -23.97 14.39 11.12
CA ARG A 207 -23.41 13.03 11.20
C ARG A 207 -23.19 12.40 9.82
N LEU A 208 -24.11 12.62 8.88
CA LEU A 208 -23.92 12.20 7.48
C LEU A 208 -22.74 12.92 6.82
N LEU A 209 -22.63 14.25 6.97
CA LEU A 209 -21.51 15.02 6.42
C LEU A 209 -20.17 14.56 6.98
N ASP A 210 -20.09 14.32 8.29
CA ASP A 210 -18.89 13.81 8.96
C ASP A 210 -18.52 12.41 8.45
N THR A 211 -19.52 11.55 8.23
CA THR A 211 -19.34 10.21 7.65
C THR A 211 -18.77 10.30 6.23
N LEU A 212 -19.33 11.17 5.37
CA LEU A 212 -18.85 11.38 4.00
C LEU A 212 -17.41 11.90 3.98
N ALA A 213 -17.07 12.84 4.87
CA ALA A 213 -15.72 13.36 4.99
C ALA A 213 -14.73 12.28 5.46
N ALA A 214 -15.13 11.41 6.39
CA ALA A 214 -14.31 10.31 6.86
C ALA A 214 -14.10 9.21 5.79
N GLU A 215 -15.13 8.91 4.99
CA GLU A 215 -15.02 8.01 3.83
C GLU A 215 -14.03 8.55 2.79
N GLU A 216 -14.13 9.84 2.45
CA GLU A 216 -13.21 10.50 1.51
C GLU A 216 -11.78 10.49 2.04
N LEU A 217 -11.59 10.83 3.31
CA LEU A 217 -10.28 10.84 3.98
C LEU A 217 -9.60 9.47 3.90
N VAL A 218 -10.30 8.42 4.32
CA VAL A 218 -9.77 7.05 4.34
C VAL A 218 -9.47 6.55 2.93
N THR A 219 -10.33 6.86 1.95
CA THR A 219 -10.09 6.52 0.55
C THR A 219 -8.82 7.20 0.03
N ARG A 220 -8.69 8.51 0.27
CA ARG A 220 -7.55 9.30 -0.18
C ARG A 220 -6.25 8.82 0.45
N GLU A 221 -6.22 8.65 1.77
CA GLU A 221 -5.01 8.23 2.50
C GLU A 221 -4.55 6.85 2.08
N THR A 222 -5.47 5.89 1.95
CA THR A 222 -5.12 4.51 1.58
C THR A 222 -4.62 4.44 0.14
N SER A 223 -5.31 5.12 -0.79
CA SER A 223 -4.87 5.19 -2.19
C SER A 223 -3.53 5.92 -2.33
N ALA A 224 -3.30 6.99 -1.54
CA ALA A 224 -2.04 7.71 -1.53
C ALA A 224 -0.87 6.84 -1.07
N GLU A 225 -1.01 6.07 0.02
CA GLU A 225 0.07 5.16 0.45
C GLU A 225 0.38 4.09 -0.59
N CYS A 226 -0.64 3.46 -1.18
CA CYS A 226 -0.42 2.50 -2.26
C CYS A 226 0.36 3.13 -3.41
N LEU A 227 0.00 4.36 -3.81
CA LEU A 227 0.67 5.08 -4.88
C LEU A 227 2.11 5.45 -4.53
N LYS A 228 2.39 5.86 -3.29
CA LYS A 228 3.75 6.13 -2.79
C LYS A 228 4.63 4.91 -2.95
N VAL A 229 4.13 3.75 -2.52
CA VAL A 229 4.86 2.48 -2.61
C VAL A 229 5.12 2.11 -4.07
N SER A 230 4.12 2.21 -4.94
CA SER A 230 4.31 1.97 -6.38
C SER A 230 5.38 2.88 -6.99
N ARG A 231 5.37 4.17 -6.66
CA ARG A 231 6.37 5.13 -7.15
C ARG A 231 7.76 4.81 -6.63
N LEU A 232 7.89 4.52 -5.33
CA LEU A 232 9.15 4.09 -4.74
C LEU A 232 9.69 2.82 -5.41
N GLY A 233 8.82 1.83 -5.66
CA GLY A 233 9.20 0.59 -6.34
C GLY A 233 9.64 0.81 -7.78
N LEU A 234 8.95 1.67 -8.55
CA LEU A 234 9.36 2.01 -9.92
C LEU A 234 10.75 2.66 -9.97
N GLU A 235 11.01 3.60 -9.07
CA GLU A 235 12.34 4.24 -8.99
C GLU A 235 13.40 3.24 -8.52
N LEU A 236 13.10 2.41 -7.51
CA LEU A 236 14.00 1.35 -7.08
C LEU A 236 14.31 0.41 -8.25
N ARG A 237 13.30 -0.02 -9.03
CA ARG A 237 13.50 -0.85 -10.22
C ARG A 237 14.48 -0.23 -11.21
N LYS A 238 14.38 1.08 -11.48
CA LYS A 238 15.33 1.81 -12.35
C LYS A 238 16.75 1.74 -11.79
N LEU A 239 16.92 1.95 -10.48
CA LEU A 239 18.22 1.86 -9.81
C LEU A 239 18.82 0.44 -9.86
N LEU A 240 18.00 -0.60 -9.64
CA LEU A 240 18.45 -2.00 -9.74
C LEU A 240 18.85 -2.35 -11.17
N ALA A 241 18.08 -1.90 -12.17
CA ALA A 241 18.34 -2.17 -13.57
C ALA A 241 19.65 -1.52 -14.07
N ALA A 242 19.95 -0.31 -13.59
CA ALA A 242 21.15 0.46 -13.92
C ALA A 242 22.31 0.24 -12.93
N TYR A 243 22.19 -0.70 -11.99
CA TYR A 243 23.11 -0.84 -10.87
C TYR A 243 24.59 -0.99 -11.29
N ASP A 244 24.88 -1.67 -12.40
CA ASP A 244 26.23 -1.85 -12.94
C ASP A 244 26.85 -0.56 -13.50
N THR A 245 26.02 0.36 -13.97
CA THR A 245 26.46 1.62 -14.60
C THR A 245 26.52 2.80 -13.63
N LEU A 246 25.76 2.76 -12.54
CA LEU A 246 25.67 3.86 -11.58
C LEU A 246 26.88 3.91 -10.64
N THR A 247 27.30 5.10 -10.25
CA THR A 247 28.23 5.30 -9.12
C THR A 247 27.51 5.15 -7.78
N PHE A 248 28.26 5.21 -6.67
CA PHE A 248 27.66 5.24 -5.33
C PHE A 248 26.86 6.53 -5.11
N GLU A 249 27.39 7.65 -5.59
CA GLU A 249 26.75 8.97 -5.56
C GLU A 249 25.44 8.95 -6.35
N ASP A 250 25.45 8.39 -7.57
CA ASP A 250 24.24 8.30 -8.40
C ASP A 250 23.15 7.43 -7.73
N LEU A 251 23.53 6.33 -7.08
CA LEU A 251 22.57 5.48 -6.35
C LEU A 251 21.98 6.18 -5.14
N THR A 252 22.80 6.95 -4.41
CA THR A 252 22.36 7.70 -3.23
C THR A 252 21.42 8.83 -3.64
N GLU A 253 21.80 9.62 -4.65
CA GLU A 253 20.96 10.68 -5.22
C GLU A 253 19.66 10.11 -5.78
N GLY A 254 19.74 9.01 -6.54
CA GLY A 254 18.57 8.33 -7.10
C GLY A 254 17.59 7.85 -6.02
N LEU A 255 18.11 7.34 -4.89
CA LEU A 255 17.29 6.91 -3.76
C LEU A 255 16.63 8.11 -3.05
N GLU A 256 17.35 9.22 -2.88
CA GLU A 256 16.77 10.46 -2.33
C GLU A 256 15.68 11.03 -3.23
N ILE A 257 15.88 10.99 -4.56
CA ILE A 257 14.86 11.36 -5.54
C ILE A 257 13.65 10.44 -5.41
N ALA A 258 13.85 9.12 -5.30
CA ALA A 258 12.77 8.16 -5.11
C ALA A 258 11.94 8.48 -3.86
N PHE A 259 12.59 8.77 -2.74
CA PHE A 259 11.91 9.17 -1.51
C PHE A 259 11.18 10.50 -1.62
N ARG A 260 11.76 11.48 -2.33
CA ARG A 260 11.13 12.78 -2.57
C ARG A 260 9.90 12.65 -3.46
N VAL A 261 10.00 11.88 -4.55
CA VAL A 261 8.89 11.62 -5.47
C VAL A 261 7.76 10.88 -4.76
N ALA A 262 8.07 9.85 -3.98
CA ALA A 262 7.09 9.18 -3.13
C ALA A 262 6.48 10.16 -2.10
N GLY A 263 7.31 10.90 -1.37
CA GLY A 263 6.85 11.90 -0.39
C GLY A 263 5.97 13.02 -0.99
N SER A 264 6.14 13.33 -2.28
CA SER A 264 5.32 14.32 -2.99
C SER A 264 3.89 13.87 -3.28
N VAL A 265 3.57 12.59 -3.06
CA VAL A 265 2.20 12.07 -3.06
C VAL A 265 1.53 12.53 -1.76
N SER A 266 1.19 13.82 -1.73
CA SER A 266 0.47 14.46 -0.63
C SER A 266 -0.55 15.44 -1.22
N ASP A 267 -1.45 14.94 -2.07
CA ASP A 267 -2.47 15.81 -2.65
C ASP A 267 -3.64 15.96 -1.68
N ARG A 268 -4.10 17.20 -1.50
CA ARG A 268 -5.22 17.55 -0.62
C ARG A 268 -6.57 17.15 -1.24
N ASP A 269 -6.64 16.98 -2.55
CA ASP A 269 -7.85 16.67 -3.30
C ASP A 269 -7.76 15.32 -4.03
N PHE A 270 -8.90 14.62 -4.08
CA PHE A 270 -8.98 13.27 -4.66
C PHE A 270 -8.73 13.25 -6.18
N SER A 271 -9.05 14.34 -6.89
CA SER A 271 -8.81 14.50 -8.33
C SER A 271 -7.33 14.46 -8.70
N GLY A 272 -6.48 15.20 -7.97
CA GLY A 272 -5.03 15.18 -8.17
C GLY A 272 -4.45 13.77 -7.97
N LEU A 273 -4.87 13.10 -6.90
CA LEU A 273 -4.43 11.74 -6.60
C LEU A 273 -4.81 10.74 -7.71
N ARG A 274 -6.03 10.84 -8.25
CA ARG A 274 -6.48 10.01 -9.37
C ARG A 274 -5.66 10.26 -10.63
N ALA A 275 -5.38 11.52 -10.96
CA ALA A 275 -4.54 11.85 -12.12
C ALA A 275 -3.13 11.25 -12.00
N ARG A 276 -2.50 11.35 -10.82
CA ARG A 276 -1.17 10.74 -10.57
C ARG A 276 -1.20 9.22 -10.64
N THR A 277 -2.27 8.61 -10.16
CA THR A 277 -2.47 7.15 -10.23
C THR A 277 -2.57 6.69 -11.69
N ASN A 278 -3.37 7.39 -12.49
CA ASN A 278 -3.44 7.14 -13.93
C ASN A 278 -2.09 7.35 -14.63
N GLY A 279 -1.28 8.32 -14.18
CA GLY A 279 0.10 8.50 -14.64
C GLY A 279 1.01 7.30 -14.35
N VAL A 280 0.92 6.71 -13.14
CA VAL A 280 1.66 5.47 -12.81
C VAL A 280 1.15 4.31 -13.65
N ILE A 281 -0.16 4.17 -13.81
CA ILE A 281 -0.76 3.10 -14.61
C ILE A 281 -0.30 3.22 -16.07
N ALA A 282 -0.21 4.43 -16.62
CA ALA A 282 0.31 4.65 -17.96
C ALA A 282 1.79 4.25 -18.09
N GLU A 283 2.62 4.57 -17.10
CA GLU A 283 4.04 4.14 -17.06
C GLU A 283 4.16 2.61 -16.98
N ILE A 284 3.39 1.95 -16.11
CA ILE A 284 3.31 0.49 -16.00
C ILE A 284 2.79 -0.14 -17.30
N SER A 285 1.80 0.48 -17.94
CA SER A 285 1.20 -0.04 -19.17
C SER A 285 2.10 0.08 -20.40
N ALA A 286 3.13 0.93 -20.33
CA ALA A 286 4.13 1.05 -21.39
C ALA A 286 5.12 -0.14 -21.42
N ASP A 287 5.22 -0.88 -20.32
CA ASP A 287 6.01 -2.11 -20.20
C ASP A 287 5.05 -3.31 -20.23
N PRO A 288 5.05 -4.15 -21.28
CA PRO A 288 4.10 -5.26 -21.42
C PRO A 288 4.12 -6.26 -20.26
N ASP A 289 5.29 -6.50 -19.66
CA ASP A 289 5.44 -7.45 -18.55
C ASP A 289 4.81 -6.88 -17.28
N LEU A 290 5.10 -5.61 -16.96
CA LEU A 290 4.48 -4.91 -15.84
C LEU A 290 2.96 -4.77 -16.03
N LYS A 291 2.50 -4.51 -17.26
CA LYS A 291 1.08 -4.43 -17.58
C LYS A 291 0.35 -5.74 -17.26
N ALA A 292 0.90 -6.88 -17.69
CA ALA A 292 0.30 -8.18 -17.43
C ALA A 292 0.19 -8.47 -15.93
N LEU A 293 1.23 -8.12 -15.16
CA LEU A 293 1.23 -8.24 -13.70
C LEU A 293 0.19 -7.33 -13.05
N PHE A 294 0.02 -6.11 -13.53
CA PHE A 294 -0.99 -5.16 -13.05
C PHE A 294 -2.41 -5.68 -13.30
N ASP A 295 -2.70 -6.12 -14.52
CA ASP A 295 -4.03 -6.67 -14.87
C ASP A 295 -4.34 -7.90 -14.01
N ALA A 296 -3.37 -8.79 -13.79
CA ALA A 296 -3.51 -9.96 -12.93
C ALA A 296 -3.77 -9.59 -11.46
N ALA A 297 -3.06 -8.59 -10.95
CA ALA A 297 -3.25 -8.08 -9.59
C ALA A 297 -4.63 -7.44 -9.41
N LEU A 298 -5.06 -6.60 -10.34
CA LEU A 298 -6.37 -5.94 -10.31
C LEU A 298 -7.51 -6.95 -10.31
N ASN A 299 -7.44 -7.96 -11.19
CA ASN A 299 -8.40 -9.06 -11.24
C ASN A 299 -8.42 -9.89 -9.94
N ARG A 300 -7.26 -10.10 -9.31
CA ARG A 300 -7.19 -10.82 -8.03
C ARG A 300 -7.83 -10.01 -6.90
N ILE A 301 -7.55 -8.71 -6.82
CA ILE A 301 -8.14 -7.82 -5.80
C ILE A 301 -9.66 -7.76 -5.95
N GLY A 302 -10.17 -7.60 -7.19
CA GLY A 302 -11.61 -7.62 -7.47
C GLY A 302 -12.28 -8.89 -6.97
N ARG A 303 -11.72 -10.06 -7.32
CA ARG A 303 -12.24 -11.36 -6.85
C ARG A 303 -12.25 -11.50 -5.34
N VAL A 304 -11.19 -11.09 -4.63
CA VAL A 304 -11.16 -11.23 -3.16
C VAL A 304 -12.13 -10.24 -2.49
N ARG A 305 -12.43 -9.09 -3.11
CA ARG A 305 -13.46 -8.16 -2.61
C ARG A 305 -14.89 -8.66 -2.86
N GLU A 306 -15.13 -9.33 -3.99
CA GLU A 306 -16.45 -9.83 -4.42
C GLU A 306 -16.79 -11.22 -3.85
N ILE A 307 -15.79 -12.09 -3.62
CA ILE A 307 -16.00 -13.43 -3.07
C ILE A 307 -16.22 -13.34 -1.57
N GLY A 308 -17.48 -13.38 -1.20
CA GLY A 308 -17.87 -14.32 -0.18
C GLY A 308 -18.09 -15.72 -0.74
N PRO A 309 -18.01 -16.76 0.10
CA PRO A 309 -18.31 -18.13 -0.30
C PRO A 309 -19.58 -18.26 -1.15
#